data_AF-A0A7K1TWZ7-F1
#
_entry.id   AF-A0A7K1TWZ7-F1
#
_cell.length_a   1.000
_cell.length_b   1.000
_cell.length_c   1.000
_cell.angle_alpha   90.00
_cell.angle_beta   90.00
_cell.angle_gamma   90.00
#
_symmetry.space_group_name_H-M   'P 1'
#
loop_
_entity.id
_entity.type
_entity.pdbx_description
1 polymer ?
#
loop_
_entity_poly.entity_id
_entity_poly.type
_entity_poly.pdbx_seq_one_letter_code
_entity_poly.pdbx_strand_id
1 'polypeptide(L)'
;MRVLSVVLLLTLLLSACKTDSFTTISKQMEVSCSVKNSAWKGKTFHDIRMQVFKTGHLNSLVRDIDTLHMLQSYAIESGTYSVMIWTSKGSLSYTYNRGVLNYGETNLFTQKTVELVQNWDTAGIREEENINAHEIPEQHITGIELIRKGNKNQVHCIRFKRFYNLQRDR
;
A
#
# COMPACT_ATOMS: atom_id res chain seq x y z
N MET A 1 36.39 17.55 -33.27
CA MET A 1 35.35 16.56 -32.89
C MET A 1 35.78 15.75 -31.66
N ARG A 2 35.79 16.34 -30.46
CA ARG A 2 36.03 15.60 -29.20
C ARG A 2 35.13 16.04 -28.04
N VAL A 3 34.33 17.09 -28.24
CA VAL A 3 33.48 17.67 -27.20
C VAL A 3 32.10 17.01 -27.15
N LEU A 4 31.63 16.42 -28.25
CA LEU A 4 30.30 15.76 -28.30
C LEU A 4 30.24 14.45 -27.49
N SER A 5 31.36 13.72 -27.34
CA SER A 5 31.36 12.41 -26.67
C SER A 5 31.30 12.50 -25.14
N VAL A 6 31.70 13.64 -24.55
CA VAL A 6 31.68 13.84 -23.08
C VAL A 6 30.29 14.23 -22.59
N VAL A 7 29.53 14.97 -23.40
CA VAL A 7 28.17 15.40 -23.05
C VAL A 7 27.20 14.21 -23.01
N LEU A 8 27.35 13.25 -23.92
CA LEU A 8 26.47 12.07 -23.98
C LEU A 8 26.66 11.12 -22.77
N LEU A 9 27.88 11.02 -22.23
CA LEU A 9 28.18 10.20 -21.05
C LEU A 9 27.67 10.85 -19.75
N LEU A 10 27.69 12.18 -19.65
CA LEU A 10 27.15 12.90 -18.48
C LEU A 10 25.62 12.85 -18.42
N THR A 11 24.93 12.84 -19.56
CA THR A 11 23.45 12.72 -19.58
C THR A 11 22.95 11.32 -19.23
N LEU A 12 23.78 10.28 -19.33
CA LEU A 12 23.41 8.91 -18.98
C LEU A 12 23.59 8.58 -17.48
N LEU A 13 24.34 9.40 -16.73
CA LEU A 13 24.57 9.19 -15.29
C LEU A 13 23.54 9.89 -14.39
N LEU A 14 22.73 10.81 -14.91
CA LEU A 14 21.68 11.51 -14.13
C LEU A 14 20.36 10.72 -14.02
N SER A 15 20.25 9.59 -14.72
CA SER A 15 19.04 8.74 -14.70
C SER A 15 19.06 7.66 -13.61
N ALA A 16 20.17 7.54 -12.87
CA ALA A 16 20.44 6.37 -12.03
C ALA A 16 19.96 6.47 -10.57
N CYS A 17 19.21 7.49 -10.17
CA CYS A 17 18.89 7.69 -8.75
C CYS A 17 17.41 8.05 -8.58
N LYS A 18 16.55 7.05 -8.33
CA LYS A 18 15.21 7.20 -7.70
C LYS A 18 14.48 5.87 -7.46
N THR A 19 14.89 4.77 -8.11
CA THR A 19 14.25 3.44 -8.04
C THR A 19 14.45 2.71 -6.71
N ASP A 20 15.45 3.07 -5.90
CA ASP A 20 15.68 2.46 -4.58
C ASP A 20 14.75 2.99 -3.48
N SER A 21 14.08 4.13 -3.71
CA SER A 21 13.28 4.78 -2.67
C SER A 21 12.06 3.96 -2.25
N PHE A 22 11.38 3.30 -3.19
CA PHE A 22 10.17 2.53 -2.87
C PHE A 22 10.49 1.24 -2.13
N THR A 23 11.61 0.57 -2.44
CA THR A 23 12.05 -0.63 -1.71
C THR A 23 12.22 -0.32 -0.21
N THR A 24 12.92 0.78 0.11
CA THR A 24 13.11 1.24 1.49
C THR A 24 11.79 1.63 2.15
N ILE A 25 10.94 2.39 1.44
CA ILE A 25 9.61 2.79 1.93
C ILE A 25 8.75 1.56 2.24
N SER A 26 8.67 0.61 1.32
CA SER A 26 7.89 -0.61 1.44
C SER A 26 8.36 -1.46 2.63
N LYS A 27 9.67 -1.48 2.89
CA LYS A 27 10.23 -2.16 4.07
C LYS A 27 9.93 -1.41 5.36
N GLN A 28 9.99 -0.08 5.34
CA GLN A 28 9.61 0.76 6.49
C GLN A 28 8.14 0.54 6.86
N MET A 29 7.24 0.51 5.86
CA MET A 29 5.82 0.17 6.07
C MET A 29 5.63 -1.18 6.75
N GLU A 30 6.36 -2.20 6.29
CA GLU A 30 6.31 -3.54 6.90
C GLU A 30 6.77 -3.51 8.35
N VAL A 31 7.90 -2.88 8.64
CA VAL A 31 8.44 -2.82 10.02
C VAL A 31 7.55 -1.99 10.94
N SER A 32 6.98 -0.88 10.45
CA SER A 32 6.14 0.02 11.25
C SER A 32 4.73 -0.52 11.48
N CYS A 33 4.16 -1.24 10.52
CA CYS A 33 2.74 -1.63 10.56
C CYS A 33 2.50 -3.10 10.90
N SER A 34 3.53 -3.94 10.93
CA SER A 34 3.38 -5.35 11.30
C SER A 34 3.26 -5.55 12.80
N VAL A 35 2.53 -6.60 13.19
CA VAL A 35 2.34 -6.97 14.59
C VAL A 35 3.66 -7.49 15.14
N LYS A 36 4.20 -6.84 16.18
CA LYS A 36 5.40 -7.28 16.89
C LYS A 36 5.18 -8.72 17.39
N ASN A 37 6.15 -9.60 17.16
CA ASN A 37 6.11 -11.03 17.52
C ASN A 37 5.13 -11.92 16.73
N SER A 38 4.68 -11.53 15.53
CA SER A 38 3.92 -12.45 14.68
C SER A 38 4.85 -13.58 14.17
N ALA A 39 4.55 -14.84 14.50
CA ALA A 39 5.21 -16.03 13.96
C ALA A 39 4.83 -16.33 12.49
N TRP A 40 4.56 -15.29 11.69
CA TRP A 40 4.09 -15.40 10.31
C TRP A 40 5.17 -16.06 9.44
N LYS A 41 4.84 -17.20 8.84
CA LYS A 41 5.74 -17.95 7.95
C LYS A 41 5.45 -17.74 6.45
N GLY A 42 4.44 -16.92 6.12
CA GLY A 42 4.05 -16.63 4.74
C GLY A 42 4.86 -15.48 4.12
N LYS A 43 4.47 -15.07 2.91
CA LYS A 43 4.97 -13.84 2.28
C LYS A 43 4.59 -12.62 3.14
N THR A 44 5.46 -11.63 3.17
CA THR A 44 5.12 -10.33 3.77
C THR A 44 4.42 -9.45 2.74
N PHE A 45 3.71 -8.41 3.18
CA PHE A 45 3.17 -7.43 2.24
C PHE A 45 4.29 -6.67 1.51
N HIS A 46 5.45 -6.49 2.15
CA HIS A 46 6.66 -6.01 1.47
C HIS A 46 7.02 -6.88 0.26
N ASP A 47 7.11 -8.20 0.43
CA ASP A 47 7.50 -9.11 -0.66
C ASP A 47 6.54 -9.03 -1.85
N ILE A 48 5.25 -8.85 -1.57
CA ILE A 48 4.21 -8.74 -2.59
C ILE A 48 4.32 -7.38 -3.29
N ARG A 49 4.45 -6.27 -2.53
CA ARG A 49 4.70 -4.93 -3.09
C ARG A 49 5.93 -4.91 -3.99
N MET A 50 6.99 -5.63 -3.64
CA MET A 50 8.20 -5.71 -4.46
C MET A 50 7.98 -6.47 -5.77
N GLN A 51 7.09 -7.46 -5.82
CA GLN A 51 6.71 -8.11 -7.08
C GLN A 51 5.95 -7.15 -7.99
N VAL A 52 4.97 -6.42 -7.44
CA VAL A 52 4.21 -5.40 -8.19
C VAL A 52 5.09 -4.22 -8.62
N PHE A 53 6.08 -3.84 -7.81
CA PHE A 53 7.02 -2.79 -8.18
C PHE A 53 7.91 -3.21 -9.36
N LYS A 54 8.39 -4.46 -9.36
CA LYS A 54 9.23 -5.00 -10.45
C LYS A 54 8.50 -5.11 -11.80
N THR A 55 7.18 -5.24 -11.81
CA THR A 55 6.37 -5.23 -13.04
C THR A 55 6.10 -3.82 -13.56
N GLY A 56 6.50 -2.78 -12.82
CA GLY A 56 6.37 -1.37 -13.21
C GLY A 56 5.00 -0.74 -12.95
N HIS A 57 4.02 -1.51 -12.46
CA HIS A 57 2.66 -1.01 -12.20
C HIS A 57 2.61 0.08 -11.12
N LEU A 58 3.61 0.17 -10.24
CA LEU A 58 3.69 1.19 -9.19
C LEU A 58 4.48 2.44 -9.59
N ASN A 59 5.19 2.43 -10.72
CA ASN A 59 6.18 3.46 -11.06
C ASN A 59 5.56 4.87 -11.13
N SER A 60 4.36 4.99 -11.70
CA SER A 60 3.65 6.27 -11.79
C SER A 60 3.16 6.77 -10.44
N LEU A 61 2.74 5.85 -9.56
CA LEU A 61 2.18 6.17 -8.25
C LEU A 61 3.24 6.57 -7.24
N VAL A 62 4.43 5.98 -7.27
CA VAL A 62 5.46 6.20 -6.24
C VAL A 62 6.46 7.30 -6.62
N ARG A 63 6.38 7.82 -7.85
CA ARG A 63 7.23 8.90 -8.34
C ARG A 63 6.73 10.25 -7.83
N ASP A 64 7.61 10.95 -7.12
CA ASP A 64 7.37 12.29 -6.55
C ASP A 64 6.06 12.36 -5.75
N ILE A 65 5.93 11.45 -4.77
CA ILE A 65 4.80 11.40 -3.83
C ILE A 65 5.01 12.35 -2.66
N ASP A 66 3.96 13.09 -2.31
CA ASP A 66 3.85 13.82 -1.05
C ASP A 66 3.20 12.93 0.01
N THR A 67 1.99 12.45 -0.29
CA THR A 67 1.26 11.50 0.54
C THR A 67 0.84 10.28 -0.27
N LEU A 68 1.00 9.10 0.32
CA LEU A 68 0.52 7.83 -0.20
C LEU A 68 -0.32 7.15 0.87
N HIS A 69 -1.51 6.71 0.48
CA HIS A 69 -2.40 5.94 1.32
C HIS A 69 -2.43 4.49 0.83
N MET A 70 -2.60 3.56 1.76
CA MET A 70 -2.72 2.15 1.45
C MET A 70 -3.66 1.44 2.41
N LEU A 71 -4.42 0.51 1.88
CA LEU A 71 -5.16 -0.51 2.62
C LEU A 71 -4.56 -1.86 2.25
N GLN A 72 -4.35 -2.71 3.26
CA GLN A 72 -3.91 -4.07 3.04
C GLN A 72 -4.59 -5.03 4.01
N SER A 73 -5.00 -6.20 3.52
CA SER A 73 -5.62 -7.26 4.32
C SER A 73 -5.16 -8.63 3.86
N TYR A 74 -5.21 -9.60 4.77
CA TYR A 74 -4.91 -11.00 4.48
C TYR A 74 -6.07 -11.87 4.97
N ALA A 75 -6.70 -12.60 4.05
CA ALA A 75 -7.74 -13.56 4.35
C ALA A 75 -7.09 -14.93 4.60
N ILE A 76 -7.17 -15.43 5.84
CA ILE A 76 -6.53 -16.68 6.26
C ILE A 76 -7.12 -17.88 5.52
N GLU A 77 -8.43 -17.86 5.26
CA GLU A 77 -9.19 -18.97 4.70
C GLU A 77 -8.79 -19.23 3.25
N SER A 78 -8.64 -18.16 2.46
CA SER A 78 -8.27 -18.26 1.05
C SER A 78 -6.74 -18.16 0.83
N GLY A 79 -6.02 -17.62 1.80
CA GLY A 79 -4.62 -17.24 1.66
C GLY A 79 -4.40 -16.03 0.75
N THR A 80 -5.42 -15.20 0.57
CA THR A 80 -5.40 -14.04 -0.34
C THR A 80 -4.96 -12.77 0.38
N TYR A 81 -4.02 -12.06 -0.22
CA TYR A 81 -3.66 -10.71 0.17
C TYR A 81 -4.41 -9.75 -0.74
N SER A 82 -5.06 -8.75 -0.16
CA SER A 82 -5.74 -7.68 -0.91
C SER A 82 -5.06 -6.37 -0.56
N VAL A 83 -4.70 -5.58 -1.56
CA VAL A 83 -4.01 -4.31 -1.38
C VAL A 83 -4.60 -3.26 -2.31
N MET A 84 -4.82 -2.07 -1.78
CA MET A 84 -5.15 -0.87 -2.54
C MET A 84 -4.15 0.22 -2.15
N ILE A 85 -3.51 0.85 -3.13
CA ILE A 85 -2.53 1.93 -2.96
C ILE A 85 -3.01 3.12 -3.76
N TRP A 86 -3.04 4.31 -3.16
CA TRP A 86 -3.44 5.51 -3.89
C TRP A 86 -2.72 6.76 -3.43
N THR A 87 -2.69 7.72 -4.36
CA THR A 87 -2.17 9.08 -4.17
C THR A 87 -3.11 10.04 -4.87
N SER A 88 -2.81 11.35 -4.82
CA SER A 88 -3.51 12.35 -5.65
C SER A 88 -3.39 12.12 -7.16
N LYS A 89 -2.43 11.28 -7.61
CA LYS A 89 -2.18 10.99 -9.03
C LYS A 89 -2.92 9.76 -9.54
N GLY A 90 -3.56 9.00 -8.66
CA GLY A 90 -4.31 7.79 -9.04
C GLY A 90 -4.21 6.67 -8.00
N SER A 91 -4.72 5.50 -8.37
CA SER A 91 -4.80 4.32 -7.51
C SER A 91 -4.41 3.04 -8.25
N LEU A 92 -3.94 2.06 -7.49
CA LEU A 92 -3.72 0.68 -7.93
C LEU A 92 -4.28 -0.27 -6.87
N SER A 93 -5.14 -1.18 -7.32
CA SER A 93 -5.66 -2.28 -6.50
C SER A 93 -5.15 -3.59 -7.06
N TYR A 94 -4.80 -4.52 -6.17
CA TYR A 94 -4.40 -5.86 -6.58
C TYR A 94 -4.64 -6.90 -5.48
N THR A 95 -4.81 -8.14 -5.90
CA THR A 95 -4.76 -9.31 -5.03
C THR A 95 -3.55 -10.18 -5.34
N TYR A 96 -3.10 -10.90 -4.32
CA TYR A 96 -2.06 -11.91 -4.45
C TYR A 96 -2.52 -13.20 -3.78
N ASN A 97 -2.50 -14.30 -4.53
CA ASN A 97 -2.78 -15.63 -4.01
C ASN A 97 -1.82 -16.64 -4.67
N ARG A 98 -1.08 -17.40 -3.86
CA ARG A 98 -0.20 -18.52 -4.30
C ARG A 98 0.69 -18.20 -5.52
N GLY A 99 1.28 -17.01 -5.57
CA GLY A 99 2.20 -16.60 -6.65
C GLY A 99 1.53 -15.87 -7.82
N VAL A 100 0.21 -15.77 -7.83
CA VAL A 100 -0.55 -15.08 -8.87
C VAL A 100 -0.94 -13.68 -8.40
N LEU A 101 -0.62 -12.67 -9.20
CA LEU A 101 -1.08 -11.29 -9.03
C LEU A 101 -2.28 -11.04 -9.94
N ASN A 102 -3.33 -10.43 -9.40
CA ASN A 102 -4.49 -9.99 -10.15
C ASN A 102 -4.76 -8.50 -9.90
N TYR A 103 -5.04 -7.74 -10.96
CA TYR A 103 -5.30 -6.30 -10.93
C TYR A 103 -6.75 -5.94 -11.29
N GLY A 104 -7.58 -6.92 -11.63
CA GLY A 104 -8.93 -6.70 -12.16
C GLY A 104 -10.03 -6.58 -11.10
N GLU A 105 -9.71 -6.77 -9.82
CA GLU A 105 -10.71 -6.68 -8.75
C GLU A 105 -11.07 -5.23 -8.44
N THR A 106 -12.32 -4.88 -8.75
CA THR A 106 -12.94 -3.64 -8.31
C THR A 106 -13.47 -3.83 -6.88
N ASN A 107 -13.45 -2.77 -6.06
CA ASN A 107 -14.04 -2.74 -4.72
C ASN A 107 -13.44 -3.72 -3.67
N LEU A 108 -12.11 -3.85 -3.63
CA LEU A 108 -11.42 -4.63 -2.56
C LEU A 108 -11.75 -4.16 -1.14
N PHE A 109 -12.08 -2.88 -1.00
CA PHE A 109 -12.44 -2.20 0.23
C PHE A 109 -13.65 -1.30 -0.03
N THR A 110 -14.49 -1.11 0.99
CA THR A 110 -15.64 -0.20 0.87
C THR A 110 -15.18 1.24 0.69
N GLN A 111 -15.96 2.05 -0.03
CA GLN A 111 -15.65 3.47 -0.22
C GLN A 111 -15.47 4.19 1.13
N LYS A 112 -16.32 3.89 2.11
CA LYS A 112 -16.18 4.45 3.47
C LYS A 112 -14.81 4.14 4.10
N THR A 113 -14.33 2.91 3.96
CA THR A 113 -13.00 2.53 4.49
C THR A 113 -11.89 3.34 3.84
N VAL A 114 -11.98 3.53 2.51
CA VAL A 114 -11.02 4.34 1.74
C VAL A 114 -11.05 5.79 2.21
N GLU A 115 -12.22 6.40 2.34
CA GLU A 115 -12.40 7.78 2.79
C GLU A 115 -11.83 8.02 4.18
N LEU A 116 -12.12 7.12 5.13
CA LEU A 116 -11.64 7.22 6.50
C LEU A 116 -10.10 7.16 6.58
N VAL A 117 -9.47 6.25 5.83
CA VAL A 117 -8.00 6.17 5.79
C VAL A 117 -7.38 7.31 5.00
N GLN A 118 -8.05 7.82 3.97
CA GLN A 118 -7.59 8.99 3.22
C GLN A 118 -7.57 10.25 4.08
N ASN A 119 -8.57 10.43 4.95
CA ASN A 119 -8.64 11.56 5.87
C ASN A 119 -7.88 11.33 7.19
N TRP A 120 -7.26 10.16 7.34
CA TRP A 120 -6.67 9.68 8.59
C TRP A 120 -7.59 9.81 9.81
N ASP A 121 -8.89 9.60 9.59
CA ASP A 121 -9.94 9.70 10.60
C ASP A 121 -9.97 8.44 11.47
N THR A 122 -8.97 8.32 12.35
CA THR A 122 -8.83 7.16 13.23
C THR A 122 -10.00 7.00 14.21
N ALA A 123 -10.68 8.10 14.58
CA ALA A 123 -11.86 8.05 15.43
C ALA A 123 -13.05 7.43 14.69
N GLY A 124 -13.33 7.90 13.47
CA GLY A 124 -14.35 7.32 12.60
C GLY A 124 -14.08 5.86 12.25
N ILE A 125 -12.82 5.46 12.08
CA ILE A 125 -12.45 4.04 11.90
C ILE A 125 -12.86 3.21 13.11
N ARG A 126 -12.59 3.66 14.33
CA ARG A 126 -12.95 2.92 15.55
C ARG A 126 -14.45 2.87 15.78
N GLU A 127 -15.16 3.94 15.43
CA GLU A 127 -16.62 3.99 15.50
C GLU A 127 -17.26 3.00 14.52
N GLU A 128 -16.86 3.02 13.25
CA GLU A 128 -17.34 2.07 12.25
C GLU A 128 -16.96 0.62 12.59
N GLU A 129 -15.74 0.39 13.09
CA GLU A 129 -15.31 -0.92 13.58
C GLU A 129 -16.23 -1.42 14.71
N ASN A 130 -16.58 -0.56 15.67
CA ASN A 130 -17.43 -0.94 16.79
C ASN A 130 -18.87 -1.26 16.38
N ILE A 131 -19.41 -0.54 15.39
CA ILE A 131 -20.82 -0.63 15.00
C ILE A 131 -21.05 -1.64 13.86
N ASN A 132 -20.08 -1.83 12.97
CA ASN A 132 -20.28 -2.53 11.70
C ASN A 132 -19.29 -3.71 11.49
N ALA A 133 -18.35 -4.01 12.40
CA ALA A 133 -17.43 -5.14 12.28
C ALA A 133 -17.99 -6.44 12.89
N HIS A 134 -19.02 -6.99 12.24
CA HIS A 134 -19.69 -8.23 12.68
C HIS A 134 -19.34 -9.45 11.81
N GLU A 135 -18.36 -9.34 10.91
CA GLU A 135 -17.96 -10.45 10.03
C GLU A 135 -17.27 -11.59 10.79
N ILE A 136 -17.68 -12.83 10.48
CA ILE A 136 -17.02 -14.06 10.93
C ILE A 136 -16.66 -14.87 9.68
N PRO A 137 -15.38 -15.25 9.48
CA PRO A 137 -14.24 -14.99 10.36
C PRO A 137 -13.80 -13.53 10.34
N GLU A 138 -13.19 -13.07 11.43
CA GLU A 138 -12.75 -11.68 11.58
C GLU A 138 -11.60 -11.36 10.60
N GLN A 139 -11.91 -10.61 9.55
CA GLN A 139 -10.90 -10.07 8.65
C GLN A 139 -10.34 -8.76 9.20
N HIS A 140 -9.02 -8.61 9.18
CA HIS A 140 -8.37 -7.39 9.61
C HIS A 140 -7.81 -6.62 8.41
N ILE A 141 -7.93 -5.31 8.48
CA ILE A 141 -7.38 -4.35 7.53
C ILE A 141 -6.30 -3.54 8.27
N THR A 142 -5.19 -3.31 7.59
CA THR A 142 -4.20 -2.32 7.99
C THR A 142 -4.31 -1.12 7.04
N GLY A 143 -4.71 0.03 7.58
CA GLY A 143 -4.59 1.32 6.92
C GLY A 143 -3.19 1.90 7.15
N ILE A 144 -2.60 2.44 6.11
CA ILE A 144 -1.25 3.02 6.12
C ILE A 144 -1.30 4.39 5.44
N GLU A 145 -0.72 5.39 6.09
CA GLU A 145 -0.43 6.69 5.49
C GLU A 145 1.08 6.91 5.52
N LEU A 146 1.63 7.22 4.35
CA LEU A 146 3.02 7.61 4.17
C LEU A 146 3.05 9.08 3.76
N ILE A 147 3.71 9.91 4.56
CA ILE A 147 3.96 11.32 4.24
C ILE A 147 5.46 11.52 4.03
N ARG A 148 5.84 12.02 2.85
CA ARG A 148 7.20 12.45 2.54
C ARG A 148 7.38 13.90 2.99
N LYS A 149 8.24 14.11 3.98
CA LYS A 149 8.62 15.45 4.48
C LYS A 149 10.09 15.70 4.20
N GLY A 150 10.38 16.34 3.08
CA GLY A 150 11.75 16.54 2.59
C GLY A 150 12.45 15.20 2.38
N ASN A 151 13.55 14.97 3.12
CA ASN A 151 14.37 13.75 3.02
C ASN A 151 13.90 12.61 3.93
N LYS A 152 12.82 12.78 4.70
CA LYS A 152 12.32 11.78 5.64
C LYS A 152 10.91 11.33 5.29
N ASN A 153 10.65 10.04 5.51
CA ASN A 153 9.34 9.44 5.36
C ASN A 153 8.72 9.19 6.75
N GLN A 154 7.50 9.68 6.96
CA GLN A 154 6.68 9.35 8.12
C GLN A 154 5.67 8.28 7.71
N VAL A 155 5.62 7.19 8.47
CA VAL A 155 4.67 6.09 8.24
C VAL A 155 3.76 6.03 9.45
N HIS A 156 2.46 6.20 9.21
CA HIS A 156 1.40 6.01 10.17
C HIS A 156 0.63 4.73 9.81
N CYS A 157 0.22 3.98 10.83
CA CYS A 157 -0.47 2.71 10.65
C CYS A 157 -1.65 2.62 11.62
N ILE A 158 -2.77 2.08 11.15
CA ILE A 158 -3.89 1.70 12.00
C ILE A 158 -4.38 0.31 11.57
N ARG A 159 -4.53 -0.60 12.53
CA ARG A 159 -5.13 -1.92 12.32
C ARG A 159 -6.53 -1.94 12.92
N PHE A 160 -7.49 -2.45 12.15
CA PHE A 160 -8.89 -2.53 12.53
C PHE A 160 -9.55 -3.75 11.85
N LYS A 161 -10.65 -4.24 12.42
CA LYS A 161 -11.50 -5.25 11.81
C LYS A 161 -12.22 -4.66 10.60
N ARG A 162 -12.37 -5.46 9.55
CA ARG A 162 -13.21 -5.11 8.41
C ARG A 162 -14.63 -4.85 8.91
N PHE A 163 -15.21 -3.77 8.44
CA PHE A 163 -16.57 -3.37 8.74
C PHE A 163 -17.34 -3.14 7.44
N TYR A 164 -18.64 -3.36 7.49
CA TYR A 164 -19.51 -3.22 6.32
C TYR A 164 -20.91 -2.82 6.74
N ASN A 165 -21.45 -1.75 6.14
CA ASN A 165 -22.82 -1.33 6.35
C ASN A 165 -23.67 -1.66 5.12
N LEU A 166 -24.68 -2.52 5.28
CA LEU A 166 -25.52 -3.00 4.18
C LEU A 166 -26.28 -1.91 3.41
N GLN A 167 -26.62 -0.78 4.03
CA GLN A 167 -27.36 0.29 3.36
C GLN A 167 -26.44 1.22 2.58
N ARG A 168 -25.22 1.44 3.07
CA ARG A 168 -24.25 2.36 2.48
C ARG A 168 -23.33 1.68 1.46
N ASP A 169 -22.89 0.47 1.74
CA ASP A 169 -21.77 -0.19 1.04
C ASP A 169 -22.23 -1.22 0.00
N ARG A 170 -23.54 -1.29 -0.28
CA ARG A 170 -24.14 -2.16 -1.30
C ARG A 170 -23.91 -1.67 -2.73
#